data_AF-A0A838ERH2-F1
#
_entry.id   AF-A0A838ERH2-F1
#
_cell.length_a   1.000
_cell.length_b   1.000
_cell.length_c   1.000
_cell.angle_alpha   90.00
_cell.angle_beta   90.00
_cell.angle_gamma   90.00
#
_symmetry.space_group_name_H-M   'P 1'
#
loop_
_entity.id
_entity.type
_entity.pdbx_description
1 polymer ?
#
loop_
_entity_poly.entity_id
_entity_poly.type
_entity_poly.pdbx_seq_one_letter_code
_entity_poly.pdbx_strand_id
1 'polypeptide(L)'
;MKSALTFLILLASISTHAAITIGAYNIRNFDYDERYRIRTNKTELSTTLKNLKADVLSVEEINNKAEFQVFITSKIPGYKYSGTECGGAHGQHLGFIYNSNTIELLSFNEDLSVSEPGQAGGCNSGSRPLAIGLFQIKATKQKFYGMTAHLKSGGDPQSIMKRTKQFEIIKNIVKELKAKNGVVDFYLAGDLNTTEYLNRGADYKLLTSFVSDLGMVNLTHNLGCSAYWWGGTEDGIEEPTLLDHVIATPG
;
A
#
# COMPACT_ATOMS: atom_id res chain seq x y z
N MET A 1 9.48 -19.50 -65.74
CA MET A 1 8.72 -19.50 -64.47
C MET A 1 9.70 -19.21 -63.33
N LYS A 2 9.77 -17.97 -62.85
CA LYS A 2 10.63 -17.58 -61.72
C LYS A 2 9.72 -17.48 -60.49
N SER A 3 9.78 -18.47 -59.62
CA SER A 3 9.04 -18.45 -58.35
C SER A 3 9.78 -17.52 -57.40
N ALA A 4 9.19 -16.36 -57.12
CA ALA A 4 9.66 -15.45 -56.08
C ALA A 4 9.22 -16.01 -54.72
N LEU A 5 10.19 -16.48 -53.94
CA LEU A 5 9.99 -16.91 -52.56
C LEU A 5 9.95 -15.66 -51.68
N THR A 6 8.75 -15.15 -51.41
CA THR A 6 8.53 -14.02 -50.50
C THR A 6 8.75 -14.50 -49.06
N PHE A 7 9.85 -14.08 -48.44
CA PHE A 7 10.14 -14.31 -47.03
C PHE A 7 9.32 -13.32 -46.19
N LEU A 8 8.18 -13.76 -45.66
CA LEU A 8 7.35 -12.98 -44.75
C LEU A 8 8.00 -13.03 -43.35
N ILE A 9 8.81 -12.03 -43.02
CA ILE A 9 9.34 -11.84 -41.66
C ILE A 9 8.18 -11.36 -40.80
N LEU A 10 7.52 -12.29 -40.10
CA LEU A 10 6.66 -11.97 -38.96
C LEU A 10 7.55 -11.39 -37.86
N LEU A 11 7.61 -10.06 -37.78
CA LEU A 11 8.02 -9.37 -36.56
C LEU A 11 6.92 -9.58 -35.51
N ALA A 12 6.97 -10.74 -34.85
CA ALA A 12 6.24 -10.94 -33.61
C ALA A 12 6.91 -10.04 -32.56
N SER A 13 6.37 -8.83 -32.39
CA SER A 13 6.71 -7.95 -31.27
C SER A 13 6.19 -8.62 -30.00
N ILE A 14 7.01 -9.46 -29.39
CA ILE A 14 6.72 -10.01 -28.07
C ILE A 14 6.93 -8.86 -27.08
N SER A 15 5.88 -8.12 -26.78
CA SER A 15 5.90 -7.13 -25.71
C SER A 15 5.98 -7.88 -24.37
N THR A 16 7.20 -8.26 -23.97
CA THR A 16 7.45 -8.79 -22.62
C THR A 16 7.22 -7.66 -21.62
N HIS A 17 6.01 -7.55 -21.10
CA HIS A 17 5.74 -6.70 -19.96
C HIS A 17 6.46 -7.30 -18.76
N ALA A 18 7.40 -6.55 -18.19
CA ALA A 18 8.05 -6.96 -16.96
C ALA A 18 7.01 -6.90 -15.83
N ALA A 19 6.49 -8.07 -15.45
CA ALA A 19 5.61 -8.18 -14.30
C ALA A 19 6.39 -7.80 -13.02
N ILE A 20 5.76 -7.02 -12.16
CA ILE A 20 6.27 -6.71 -10.82
C ILE A 20 5.31 -7.26 -9.78
N THR A 21 5.83 -7.62 -8.61
CA THR A 21 5.04 -8.08 -7.47
C THR A 21 4.89 -6.95 -6.47
N ILE A 22 3.64 -6.60 -6.15
CA ILE A 22 3.29 -5.57 -5.15
C ILE A 22 2.59 -6.23 -3.98
N GLY A 23 2.88 -5.81 -2.76
CA GLY A 23 2.19 -6.26 -1.55
C GLY A 23 1.97 -5.14 -0.54
N ALA A 24 1.21 -5.47 0.51
CA ALA A 24 1.07 -4.67 1.73
C ALA A 24 1.28 -5.55 2.96
N TYR A 25 1.81 -4.96 4.04
CA TYR A 25 1.93 -5.65 5.32
C TYR A 25 1.99 -4.67 6.50
N ASN A 26 0.91 -4.64 7.28
CA ASN A 26 0.93 -4.04 8.61
C ASN A 26 1.78 -4.92 9.54
N ILE A 27 2.96 -4.41 9.93
CA ILE A 27 3.95 -5.18 10.72
C ILE A 27 3.74 -5.06 12.23
N ARG A 28 2.68 -4.37 12.66
CA ARG A 28 2.23 -4.20 14.05
C ARG A 28 3.30 -3.68 15.00
N ASN A 29 3.32 -2.36 15.17
CA ASN A 29 4.16 -1.63 16.14
C ASN A 29 5.65 -2.03 16.16
N PHE A 30 6.34 -1.99 15.03
CA PHE A 30 7.78 -2.29 15.02
C PHE A 30 8.59 -1.23 15.80
N ASP A 31 9.51 -1.55 16.72
CA ASP A 31 10.03 -2.87 17.10
C ASP A 31 9.50 -3.40 18.45
N TYR A 32 8.52 -2.69 19.03
CA TYR A 32 7.88 -3.04 20.29
C TYR A 32 6.43 -2.55 20.33
N ASP A 33 5.52 -3.49 20.59
CA ASP A 33 4.10 -3.22 20.79
C ASP A 33 3.84 -2.87 22.27
N GLU A 34 3.64 -1.59 22.56
CA GLU A 34 3.37 -1.08 23.91
C GLU A 34 2.08 -1.64 24.52
N ARG A 35 1.05 -1.89 23.69
CA ARG A 35 -0.25 -2.36 24.16
C ARG A 35 -0.16 -3.78 24.72
N TYR A 36 0.61 -4.64 24.05
CA TYR A 36 0.78 -6.04 24.45
C TYR A 36 2.09 -6.30 25.20
N ARG A 37 2.99 -5.32 25.25
CA ARG A 37 4.32 -5.40 25.87
C ARG A 37 5.20 -6.49 25.24
N ILE A 38 5.15 -6.61 23.92
CA ILE A 38 5.85 -7.66 23.16
C ILE A 38 6.78 -7.01 22.14
N ARG A 39 8.01 -7.53 22.03
CA ARG A 39 8.96 -7.14 20.98
C ARG A 39 8.66 -7.85 19.68
N THR A 40 8.89 -7.17 18.56
CA THR A 40 8.82 -7.82 17.25
C THR A 40 9.78 -9.01 17.18
N ASN A 41 9.28 -10.16 16.71
CA ASN A 41 10.15 -11.28 16.35
C ASN A 41 10.85 -10.98 15.02
N LYS A 42 12.03 -10.34 15.09
CA LYS A 42 12.81 -9.90 13.93
C LYS A 42 13.24 -11.06 13.02
N THR A 43 13.46 -12.27 13.57
CA THR A 43 13.80 -13.45 12.77
C THR A 43 12.62 -13.88 11.90
N GLU A 44 11.43 -14.00 12.50
CA GLU A 44 10.22 -14.37 11.77
C GLU A 44 9.86 -13.31 10.75
N LEU A 45 9.85 -12.03 11.15
CA LEU A 45 9.59 -10.91 10.25
C LEU A 45 10.51 -10.94 9.03
N SER A 46 11.82 -11.18 9.21
CA SER A 46 12.77 -11.23 8.09
C SER A 46 12.50 -12.40 7.15
N THR A 47 12.00 -13.53 7.67
CA THR A 47 11.65 -14.72 6.90
C THR A 47 10.38 -14.45 6.09
N THR A 48 9.35 -13.90 6.72
CA THR A 48 8.11 -13.47 6.08
C THR A 48 8.39 -12.50 4.94
N LEU A 49 9.12 -11.42 5.19
CA LEU A 49 9.42 -10.39 4.19
C LEU A 49 10.18 -10.94 2.97
N LYS A 50 11.12 -11.88 3.17
CA LYS A 50 11.83 -12.55 2.07
C LYS A 50 10.93 -13.47 1.26
N ASN A 51 10.04 -14.20 1.93
CA ASN A 51 9.15 -15.17 1.30
C ASN A 51 8.06 -14.51 0.46
N LEU A 52 7.66 -13.28 0.80
CA LEU A 52 6.74 -12.48 -0.02
C LEU A 52 7.28 -12.21 -1.43
N LYS A 53 8.61 -12.13 -1.60
CA LYS A 53 9.28 -11.85 -2.89
C LYS A 53 8.70 -10.64 -3.63
N ALA A 54 8.18 -9.66 -2.88
CA ALA A 54 7.65 -8.44 -3.46
C ALA A 54 8.78 -7.60 -4.08
N ASP A 55 8.50 -6.95 -5.20
CA ASP A 55 9.36 -5.91 -5.77
C ASP A 55 9.16 -4.59 -5.04
N VAL A 56 7.92 -4.30 -4.65
CA VAL A 56 7.56 -3.19 -3.76
C VAL A 56 6.54 -3.69 -2.73
N LEU A 57 6.82 -3.44 -1.46
CA LEU A 57 5.98 -3.81 -0.33
C LEU A 57 5.63 -2.56 0.46
N SER A 58 4.35 -2.18 0.47
CA SER A 58 3.81 -1.22 1.44
C SER A 58 3.92 -1.80 2.84
N VAL A 59 4.38 -0.99 3.80
CA VAL A 59 4.51 -1.39 5.20
C VAL A 59 3.97 -0.32 6.13
N GLU A 60 3.22 -0.76 7.13
CA GLU A 60 2.51 0.09 8.09
C GLU A 60 2.90 -0.25 9.53
N GLU A 61 2.69 0.69 10.46
CA GLU A 61 2.99 0.56 11.90
C GLU A 61 4.47 0.40 12.28
N ILE A 62 5.30 1.29 11.74
CA ILE A 62 6.72 1.38 12.12
C ILE A 62 6.87 2.45 13.20
N ASN A 63 7.01 2.08 14.47
CA ASN A 63 7.27 3.04 15.55
C ASN A 63 8.75 3.46 15.65
N ASN A 64 9.66 2.52 15.42
CA ASN A 64 11.10 2.73 15.50
C ASN A 64 11.73 2.74 14.09
N LYS A 65 11.60 3.88 13.38
CA LYS A 65 12.11 4.04 12.00
C LYS A 65 13.59 3.73 11.85
N ALA A 66 14.41 4.21 12.78
CA ALA A 66 15.87 4.07 12.70
C ALA A 66 16.26 2.58 12.78
N GLU A 67 15.68 1.85 13.74
CA GLU A 67 15.90 0.42 13.86
C GLU A 67 15.33 -0.34 12.66
N PHE A 68 14.20 0.09 12.09
CA PHE A 68 13.60 -0.57 10.94
C PHE A 68 14.50 -0.45 9.69
N GLN A 69 15.05 0.73 9.45
CA GLN A 69 16.02 0.95 8.37
C GLN A 69 17.25 0.03 8.52
N VAL A 70 17.80 -0.08 9.74
CA VAL A 70 18.94 -0.98 10.03
C VAL A 70 18.54 -2.44 9.82
N PHE A 71 17.35 -2.83 10.30
CA PHE A 71 16.82 -4.18 10.14
C PHE A 71 16.66 -4.56 8.67
N ILE A 72 16.03 -3.74 7.83
CA ILE A 72 15.84 -4.03 6.40
C ILE A 72 17.19 -4.15 5.69
N THR A 73 18.08 -3.17 5.90
CA THR A 73 19.39 -3.14 5.26
C THR A 73 20.25 -4.36 5.63
N SER A 74 20.19 -4.80 6.89
CA SER A 74 21.02 -5.91 7.39
C SER A 74 20.42 -7.29 7.12
N LYS A 75 19.09 -7.44 7.16
CA LYS A 75 18.44 -8.75 7.07
C LYS A 75 17.95 -9.08 5.68
N ILE A 76 17.71 -8.09 4.81
CA ILE A 76 17.11 -8.28 3.49
C ILE A 76 18.01 -7.60 2.43
N PRO A 77 19.21 -8.16 2.16
CA PRO A 77 20.15 -7.56 1.22
C PRO A 77 19.53 -7.41 -0.17
N GLY A 78 19.84 -6.30 -0.84
CA GLY A 78 19.24 -5.94 -2.12
C GLY A 78 17.94 -5.15 -2.01
N TYR A 79 17.34 -5.05 -0.81
CA TYR A 79 16.19 -4.21 -0.55
C TYR A 79 16.57 -2.89 0.13
N LYS A 80 15.73 -1.88 -0.05
CA LYS A 80 15.83 -0.57 0.59
C LYS A 80 14.50 -0.21 1.26
N TYR A 81 14.55 0.64 2.27
CA TYR A 81 13.37 1.22 2.92
C TYR A 81 13.33 2.74 2.71
N SER A 82 12.12 3.26 2.52
CA SER A 82 11.79 4.69 2.54
C SER A 82 10.48 4.86 3.30
N GLY A 83 10.43 5.78 4.26
CA GLY A 83 9.28 5.92 5.14
C GLY A 83 8.92 7.36 5.47
N THR A 84 7.70 7.54 5.95
CA THR A 84 7.12 8.83 6.31
C THR A 84 7.89 9.48 7.47
N GLU A 85 7.96 10.80 7.49
CA GLU A 85 8.47 11.55 8.64
C GLU A 85 7.43 11.65 9.73
N CYS A 86 6.14 11.62 9.40
CA CYS A 86 5.04 11.66 10.37
C CYS A 86 4.41 10.27 10.59
N GLY A 87 4.05 9.99 11.85
CA GLY A 87 3.49 8.68 12.26
C GLY A 87 2.06 8.74 12.81
N GLY A 88 1.35 9.86 12.63
CA GLY A 88 0.06 10.10 13.28
C GLY A 88 0.16 10.14 14.81
N ALA A 89 -0.98 10.14 15.51
CA ALA A 89 -1.06 10.33 16.97
C ALA A 89 -0.27 9.30 17.79
N HIS A 90 0.03 8.14 17.20
CA HIS A 90 0.72 7.04 17.87
C HIS A 90 2.14 6.80 17.35
N GLY A 91 2.69 7.72 16.54
CA GLY A 91 4.06 7.58 16.01
C GLY A 91 4.26 6.33 15.17
N GLN A 92 3.21 5.83 14.53
CA GLN A 92 3.23 4.66 13.65
C GLN A 92 3.47 5.12 12.21
N HIS A 93 4.71 5.04 11.75
CA HIS A 93 5.09 5.48 10.41
C HIS A 93 4.71 4.45 9.34
N LEU A 94 4.57 4.94 8.11
CA LEU A 94 4.30 4.13 6.92
C LEU A 94 5.53 4.15 6.01
N GLY A 95 5.58 3.28 5.01
CA GLY A 95 6.60 3.37 3.98
C GLY A 95 6.58 2.22 2.99
N PHE A 96 7.70 2.10 2.28
CA PHE A 96 7.92 1.07 1.28
C PHE A 96 9.22 0.34 1.56
N ILE A 97 9.18 -0.99 1.49
CA ILE A 97 10.35 -1.82 1.26
C ILE A 97 10.37 -2.16 -0.23
N TYR A 98 11.49 -1.94 -0.92
CA TYR A 98 11.56 -2.21 -2.37
C TYR A 98 12.86 -2.89 -2.77
N ASN A 99 12.76 -3.82 -3.72
CA ASN A 99 13.87 -4.54 -4.30
C ASN A 99 14.66 -3.59 -5.20
N SER A 100 15.81 -3.12 -4.72
CA SER A 100 16.62 -2.15 -5.43
C SER A 100 17.33 -2.73 -6.66
N ASN A 101 17.24 -4.04 -6.91
CA ASN A 101 17.73 -4.65 -8.16
C ASN A 101 16.73 -4.50 -9.30
N THR A 102 15.43 -4.48 -9.02
CA THR A 102 14.35 -4.41 -10.02
C THR A 102 13.69 -3.03 -10.07
N ILE A 103 13.64 -2.33 -8.95
CA ILE A 103 12.95 -1.05 -8.78
C ILE A 103 13.92 0.06 -8.40
N GLU A 104 13.65 1.25 -8.93
CA GLU A 104 14.27 2.51 -8.53
C GLU A 104 13.20 3.43 -7.94
N LEU A 105 13.45 3.99 -6.75
CA LEU A 105 12.62 5.02 -6.15
C LEU A 105 13.12 6.39 -6.63
N LEU A 106 12.34 7.07 -7.47
CA LEU A 106 12.70 8.36 -8.05
C LEU A 106 12.41 9.52 -7.11
N SER A 107 11.28 9.45 -6.39
CA SER A 107 10.93 10.42 -5.35
C SER A 107 10.01 9.79 -4.31
N PHE A 108 10.03 10.36 -3.11
CA PHE A 108 9.17 9.96 -2.00
C PHE A 108 8.61 11.22 -1.33
N ASN A 109 7.31 11.21 -1.06
CA ASN A 109 6.60 12.29 -0.37
C ASN A 109 5.61 11.68 0.63
N GLU A 110 5.14 12.51 1.55
CA GLU A 110 4.00 12.20 2.41
C GLU A 110 2.94 13.30 2.27
N ASP A 111 1.66 12.91 2.30
CA ASP A 111 0.55 13.86 2.28
C ASP A 111 -0.21 13.83 3.61
N LEU A 112 -0.13 14.96 4.33
CA LEU A 112 -0.73 15.12 5.65
C LEU A 112 -2.25 15.35 5.61
N SER A 113 -2.84 15.71 4.46
CA SER A 113 -4.28 15.99 4.35
C SER A 113 -5.15 14.79 4.70
N VAL A 114 -4.63 13.57 4.51
CA VAL A 114 -5.29 12.31 4.88
C VAL A 114 -5.35 12.10 6.41
N SER A 115 -4.45 12.73 7.18
CA SER A 115 -4.31 12.51 8.63
C SER A 115 -5.53 13.03 9.41
N GLU A 116 -6.01 14.23 9.05
CA GLU A 116 -7.18 14.88 9.64
C GLU A 116 -8.05 15.57 8.57
N PRO A 117 -8.96 14.82 7.91
CA PRO A 117 -9.79 15.37 6.84
C PRO A 117 -10.67 16.54 7.29
N GLY A 118 -10.53 17.67 6.60
CA GLY A 118 -11.27 18.92 6.89
C GLY A 118 -10.54 19.87 7.85
N GLN A 119 -9.33 19.53 8.27
CA GLN A 119 -8.44 20.42 9.04
C GLN A 119 -7.07 20.47 8.38
N ALA A 120 -6.22 21.41 8.79
CA ALA A 120 -4.80 21.35 8.44
C ALA A 120 -4.20 20.12 9.15
N GLY A 121 -3.90 19.07 8.38
CA GLY A 121 -3.28 17.86 8.92
C GLY A 121 -1.96 18.18 9.63
N GLY A 122 -1.77 17.63 10.83
CA GLY A 122 -0.57 17.85 11.63
C GLY A 122 0.33 16.62 11.67
N CYS A 123 1.64 16.85 11.66
CA CYS A 123 2.59 15.78 11.93
C CYS A 123 2.35 15.22 13.34
N ASN A 124 2.31 13.90 13.46
CA ASN A 124 2.08 13.19 14.72
C ASN A 124 0.74 13.52 15.41
N SER A 125 -0.27 13.92 14.63
CA SER A 125 -1.66 14.07 15.08
C SER A 125 -2.58 13.21 14.23
N GLY A 126 -3.69 12.74 14.79
CA GLY A 126 -4.70 12.03 14.03
C GLY A 126 -4.26 10.69 13.43
N SER A 127 -4.78 10.43 12.23
CA SER A 127 -4.40 9.26 11.43
C SER A 127 -3.00 9.45 10.84
N ARG A 128 -2.46 8.40 10.22
CA ARG A 128 -1.16 8.45 9.53
C ARG A 128 -1.30 9.21 8.21
N PRO A 129 -0.22 9.85 7.71
CA PRO A 129 -0.22 10.45 6.38
C PRO A 129 -0.38 9.38 5.28
N LEU A 130 -0.64 9.81 4.06
CA LEU A 130 -0.45 8.97 2.87
C LEU A 130 1.03 8.99 2.47
N ALA A 131 1.71 7.84 2.41
CA ALA A 131 3.05 7.80 1.83
C ALA A 131 2.95 7.59 0.32
N ILE A 132 3.72 8.35 -0.46
CA ILE A 132 3.65 8.39 -1.92
C ILE A 132 5.06 8.22 -2.49
N GLY A 133 5.30 7.13 -3.19
CA GLY A 133 6.55 6.88 -3.92
C GLY A 133 6.31 6.96 -5.43
N LEU A 134 7.17 7.68 -6.14
CA LEU A 134 7.29 7.55 -7.60
C LEU A 134 8.39 6.53 -7.89
N PHE A 135 8.01 5.39 -8.44
CA PHE A 135 8.90 4.29 -8.74
C PHE A 135 9.13 4.17 -10.24
N GLN A 136 10.23 3.50 -10.59
CA GLN A 136 10.55 3.12 -11.96
C GLN A 136 11.03 1.66 -12.00
N ILE A 137 10.44 0.86 -12.89
CA ILE A 137 10.91 -0.48 -13.20
C ILE A 137 12.21 -0.33 -13.98
N LYS A 138 13.32 -0.86 -13.47
CA LYS A 138 14.64 -0.62 -14.06
C LYS A 138 14.78 -1.18 -15.47
N ALA A 139 14.15 -2.34 -15.73
CA ALA A 139 14.22 -3.06 -17.00
C ALA A 139 13.48 -2.32 -18.12
N THR A 140 12.29 -1.78 -17.85
CA THR A 140 11.42 -1.18 -18.88
C THR A 140 11.44 0.36 -18.85
N LYS A 141 11.98 0.96 -17.78
CA LYS A 141 11.87 2.39 -17.47
C LYS A 141 10.44 2.90 -17.26
N GLN A 142 9.46 1.99 -17.20
CA GLN A 142 8.08 2.33 -16.88
C GLN A 142 8.01 2.89 -15.46
N LYS A 143 7.33 4.02 -15.32
CA LYS A 143 7.13 4.70 -14.04
C LYS A 143 5.73 4.41 -13.52
N PHE A 144 5.62 4.32 -12.21
CA PHE A 144 4.34 4.12 -11.53
C PHE A 144 4.36 4.78 -10.16
N TYR A 145 3.20 5.24 -9.70
CA TYR A 145 3.06 5.69 -8.32
C TYR A 145 2.65 4.53 -7.43
N GLY A 146 3.33 4.42 -6.30
CA GLY A 146 2.91 3.61 -5.17
C GLY A 146 2.42 4.48 -4.03
N MET A 147 1.31 4.11 -3.44
CA MET A 147 0.74 4.76 -2.28
C MET A 147 0.52 3.74 -1.16
N THR A 148 0.94 4.08 0.06
CA THR A 148 0.57 3.32 1.28
C THR A 148 -0.26 4.18 2.20
N ALA A 149 -1.32 3.56 2.72
CA ALA A 149 -2.24 4.17 3.65
C ALA A 149 -2.53 3.21 4.80
N HIS A 150 -2.62 3.77 5.99
CA HIS A 150 -3.21 3.13 7.15
C HIS A 150 -4.36 4.02 7.64
N LEU A 151 -5.58 3.68 7.20
CA LEU A 151 -6.76 4.52 7.40
C LEU A 151 -7.32 4.41 8.82
N LYS A 152 -8.29 5.26 9.14
CA LYS A 152 -8.93 5.26 10.47
C LYS A 152 -9.49 3.87 10.80
N SER A 153 -9.06 3.31 11.92
CA SER A 153 -9.57 2.05 12.47
C SER A 153 -10.94 2.19 13.13
N GLY A 154 -11.63 1.06 13.31
CA GLY A 154 -12.90 0.94 14.01
C GLY A 154 -14.12 0.87 13.08
N GLY A 155 -15.15 0.12 13.50
CA GLY A 155 -16.39 -0.07 12.74
C GLY A 155 -17.50 0.93 13.07
N ASP A 156 -17.28 1.85 14.01
CA ASP A 156 -18.30 2.82 14.38
C ASP A 156 -18.57 3.84 13.25
N PRO A 157 -19.76 4.46 13.19
CA PRO A 157 -20.13 5.39 12.12
C PRO A 157 -19.19 6.59 11.95
N GLN A 158 -18.54 7.08 13.02
CA GLN A 158 -17.60 8.21 12.91
C GLN A 158 -16.31 7.76 12.25
N SER A 159 -15.83 6.55 12.59
CA SER A 159 -14.66 5.95 11.95
C SER A 159 -14.88 5.69 10.47
N ILE A 160 -16.03 5.12 10.08
CA ILE A 160 -16.43 4.95 8.67
C ILE A 160 -16.49 6.31 7.97
N MET A 161 -17.13 7.32 8.58
CA MET A 161 -17.22 8.66 7.99
C MET A 161 -15.84 9.30 7.80
N LYS A 162 -14.90 9.11 8.74
CA LYS A 162 -13.52 9.58 8.57
C LYS A 162 -12.85 8.88 7.39
N ARG A 163 -12.97 7.54 7.28
CA ARG A 163 -12.46 6.79 6.12
C ARG A 163 -13.03 7.29 4.80
N THR A 164 -14.33 7.57 4.72
CA THR A 164 -14.95 8.16 3.52
C THR A 164 -14.24 9.44 3.07
N LYS A 165 -13.99 10.36 4.00
CA LYS A 165 -13.26 11.60 3.68
C LYS A 165 -11.81 11.34 3.28
N GLN A 166 -11.15 10.37 3.93
CA GLN A 166 -9.78 9.97 3.56
C GLN A 166 -9.71 9.41 2.14
N PHE A 167 -10.66 8.56 1.74
CA PHE A 167 -10.74 8.05 0.37
C PHE A 167 -10.97 9.16 -0.66
N GLU A 168 -11.83 10.14 -0.37
CA GLU A 168 -12.04 11.29 -1.25
C GLU A 168 -10.76 12.12 -1.44
N ILE A 169 -10.00 12.33 -0.38
CA ILE A 169 -8.70 13.02 -0.45
C ILE A 169 -7.72 12.23 -1.31
N ILE A 170 -7.57 10.92 -1.07
CA ILE A 170 -6.68 10.06 -1.85
C ILE A 170 -7.09 10.05 -3.33
N LYS A 171 -8.39 10.01 -3.62
CA LYS A 171 -8.93 10.08 -4.98
C LYS A 171 -8.50 11.37 -5.68
N ASN A 172 -8.56 12.50 -4.99
CA ASN A 172 -8.13 13.79 -5.53
C ASN A 172 -6.60 13.82 -5.76
N ILE A 173 -5.80 13.31 -4.83
CA ILE A 173 -4.35 13.18 -4.99
C ILE A 173 -4.00 12.36 -6.24
N VAL A 174 -4.64 11.21 -6.44
CA VAL A 174 -4.44 10.38 -7.64
C VAL A 174 -4.78 11.17 -8.91
N LYS A 175 -5.91 11.88 -8.94
CA LYS A 175 -6.32 12.71 -10.09
C LYS A 175 -5.31 13.83 -10.38
N GLU A 176 -4.80 14.50 -9.35
CA GLU A 176 -3.80 15.55 -9.49
C GLU A 176 -2.46 15.00 -10.03
N LEU A 177 -2.00 13.86 -9.51
CA LEU A 177 -0.75 13.25 -9.96
C LEU A 177 -0.86 12.75 -11.41
N LYS A 178 -2.02 12.18 -11.80
CA LYS A 178 -2.33 11.83 -13.19
C LYS A 178 -2.23 13.05 -14.11
N ALA A 179 -2.75 14.20 -13.67
CA ALA A 179 -2.75 15.43 -14.48
C ALA A 179 -1.36 16.08 -14.61
N LYS A 180 -0.50 15.99 -13.59
CA LYS A 180 0.78 16.72 -13.57
C LYS A 180 1.91 16.02 -14.35
N ASN A 181 2.02 14.70 -14.27
CA ASN A 181 3.30 14.01 -14.56
C ASN A 181 3.25 13.00 -15.71
N GLY A 182 2.09 12.81 -16.35
CA GLY A 182 1.90 11.85 -17.46
C GLY A 182 2.06 10.38 -17.09
N VAL A 183 2.34 10.06 -15.82
CA VAL A 183 2.35 8.71 -15.28
C VAL A 183 0.89 8.27 -15.13
N VAL A 184 0.56 7.13 -15.73
CA VAL A 184 -0.81 6.58 -15.75
C VAL A 184 -0.98 5.38 -14.84
N ASP A 185 0.12 4.77 -14.39
CA ASP A 185 0.14 3.57 -13.56
C ASP A 185 0.22 3.93 -12.08
N PHE A 186 -0.72 3.38 -11.30
CA PHE A 186 -0.86 3.65 -9.87
C PHE A 186 -1.18 2.37 -9.12
N TYR A 187 -0.71 2.27 -7.89
CA TYR A 187 -1.31 1.39 -6.89
C TYR A 187 -1.50 2.11 -5.55
N LEU A 188 -2.51 1.68 -4.81
CA LEU A 188 -2.73 1.96 -3.39
C LEU A 188 -2.74 0.62 -2.66
N ALA A 189 -1.88 0.49 -1.65
CA ALA A 189 -1.81 -0.74 -0.87
C ALA A 189 -1.54 -0.47 0.61
N GLY A 190 -2.26 -1.15 1.50
CA GLY A 190 -2.10 -1.01 2.95
C GLY A 190 -3.34 -1.43 3.73
N ASP A 191 -3.30 -1.18 5.04
CA ASP A 191 -4.40 -1.41 5.98
C ASP A 191 -5.46 -0.29 5.85
N LEU A 192 -6.48 -0.55 5.04
CA LEU A 192 -7.56 0.42 4.81
C LEU A 192 -8.65 0.37 5.89
N ASN A 193 -8.51 -0.51 6.88
CA ASN A 193 -9.44 -0.68 7.99
C ASN A 193 -10.92 -0.85 7.54
N THR A 194 -11.13 -1.54 6.43
CA THR A 194 -12.43 -1.83 5.82
C THR A 194 -13.18 -2.93 6.58
N THR A 195 -13.59 -2.59 7.80
CA THR A 195 -14.20 -3.50 8.78
C THR A 195 -15.40 -4.28 8.24
N GLU A 196 -16.19 -3.66 7.35
CA GLU A 196 -17.39 -4.24 6.74
C GLU A 196 -17.16 -4.78 5.30
N TYR A 197 -15.94 -5.23 4.97
CA TYR A 197 -15.67 -5.72 3.62
C TYR A 197 -16.41 -7.04 3.30
N LEU A 198 -16.27 -8.05 4.16
CA LEU A 198 -16.80 -9.40 3.90
C LEU A 198 -18.33 -9.45 3.91
N ASN A 199 -18.98 -8.68 4.78
CA ASN A 199 -20.43 -8.58 4.86
C ASN A 199 -21.03 -7.59 3.83
N ARG A 200 -20.19 -6.99 2.98
CA ARG A 200 -20.57 -6.03 1.93
C ARG A 200 -21.30 -4.78 2.45
N GLY A 201 -20.87 -4.27 3.61
CA GLY A 201 -21.43 -3.08 4.25
C GLY A 201 -20.97 -1.75 3.62
N ALA A 202 -20.91 -0.71 4.42
CA ALA A 202 -20.57 0.65 4.01
C ALA A 202 -19.13 0.75 3.48
N ASP A 203 -18.15 0.17 4.18
CA ASP A 203 -16.74 0.18 3.76
C ASP A 203 -16.54 -0.55 2.42
N TYR A 204 -17.21 -1.68 2.21
CA TYR A 204 -17.19 -2.40 0.93
C TYR A 204 -17.67 -1.52 -0.23
N LYS A 205 -18.82 -0.84 -0.05
CA LYS A 205 -19.41 0.03 -1.07
C LYS A 205 -18.52 1.23 -1.34
N LEU A 206 -17.98 1.83 -0.28
CA LEU A 206 -17.03 2.93 -0.36
C LEU A 206 -15.78 2.54 -1.15
N LEU A 207 -15.16 1.41 -0.81
CA LEU A 207 -13.98 0.92 -1.51
C LEU A 207 -14.29 0.59 -2.97
N THR A 208 -15.41 -0.08 -3.24
CA THR A 208 -15.85 -0.43 -4.60
C THR A 208 -16.06 0.83 -5.44
N SER A 209 -16.71 1.86 -4.88
CA SER A 209 -16.91 3.14 -5.56
C SER A 209 -15.57 3.84 -5.81
N PHE A 210 -14.68 3.88 -4.81
CA PHE A 210 -13.35 4.47 -4.95
C PHE A 210 -12.54 3.80 -6.08
N VAL A 211 -12.53 2.47 -6.10
CA VAL A 211 -11.85 1.65 -7.13
C VAL A 211 -12.44 1.95 -8.52
N SER A 212 -13.77 1.95 -8.64
CA SER A 212 -14.48 2.24 -9.88
C SER A 212 -14.23 3.67 -10.38
N ASP A 213 -14.32 4.67 -9.50
CA ASP A 213 -14.11 6.09 -9.83
C ASP A 213 -12.71 6.36 -10.40
N LEU A 214 -11.72 5.59 -9.97
CA LEU A 214 -10.33 5.72 -10.42
C LEU A 214 -10.00 4.84 -11.62
N GLY A 215 -10.94 4.00 -12.07
CA GLY A 215 -10.72 3.00 -13.12
C GLY A 215 -9.66 1.96 -12.71
N MET A 216 -9.59 1.63 -11.42
CA MET A 216 -8.63 0.68 -10.85
C MET A 216 -9.31 -0.67 -10.62
N VAL A 217 -8.53 -1.67 -10.19
CA VAL A 217 -9.00 -3.00 -9.79
C VAL A 217 -8.53 -3.30 -8.38
N ASN A 218 -9.40 -3.93 -7.58
CA ASN A 218 -9.01 -4.47 -6.28
C ASN A 218 -8.40 -5.87 -6.46
N LEU A 219 -7.08 -6.00 -6.32
CA LEU A 219 -6.37 -7.25 -6.50
C LEU A 219 -6.57 -8.23 -5.33
N THR A 220 -7.06 -7.76 -4.18
CA THR A 220 -7.30 -8.61 -3.00
C THR A 220 -8.75 -9.09 -2.89
N HIS A 221 -9.62 -8.80 -3.86
CA HIS A 221 -11.06 -9.08 -3.74
C HIS A 221 -11.44 -10.55 -3.50
N ASN A 222 -10.58 -11.49 -3.88
CA ASN A 222 -10.81 -12.94 -3.70
C ASN A 222 -10.14 -13.50 -2.42
N LEU A 223 -9.50 -12.67 -1.60
CA LEU A 223 -8.96 -13.11 -0.33
C LEU A 223 -10.09 -13.23 0.69
N GLY A 224 -10.10 -14.33 1.45
CA GLY A 224 -11.13 -14.57 2.47
C GLY A 224 -10.96 -13.74 3.73
N CYS A 225 -9.73 -13.36 4.09
CA CYS A 225 -9.38 -12.60 5.28
C CYS A 225 -7.93 -12.10 5.17
N SER A 226 -7.63 -10.91 5.71
CA SER A 226 -6.25 -10.46 5.94
C SER A 226 -5.93 -10.27 7.42
N ALA A 227 -6.95 -9.97 8.24
CA ALA A 227 -6.76 -9.67 9.66
C ALA A 227 -8.04 -9.95 10.48
N TYR A 228 -7.83 -10.07 11.79
CA TYR A 228 -8.87 -10.11 12.80
C TYR A 228 -8.99 -8.72 13.45
N TRP A 229 -10.20 -8.29 13.78
CA TRP A 229 -10.46 -7.00 14.44
C TRP A 229 -11.55 -7.13 15.51
N TRP A 230 -11.62 -6.17 16.43
CA TRP A 230 -12.44 -6.24 17.65
C TRP A 230 -13.99 -6.25 17.45
N GLY A 231 -14.50 -6.37 16.21
CA GLY A 231 -15.94 -6.53 15.91
C GLY A 231 -16.85 -5.34 16.25
N GLY A 232 -16.36 -4.35 17.00
CA GLY A 232 -17.16 -3.20 17.45
C GLY A 232 -18.07 -3.50 18.65
N THR A 233 -17.94 -4.67 19.26
CA THR A 233 -18.65 -5.10 20.48
C THR A 233 -17.66 -5.42 21.59
N GLU A 234 -17.99 -5.10 22.85
CA GLU A 234 -17.14 -5.45 24.01
C GLU A 234 -17.33 -6.90 24.47
N ASP A 235 -17.50 -7.84 23.53
CA ASP A 235 -17.67 -9.27 23.82
C ASP A 235 -16.34 -10.04 23.89
N GLY A 236 -15.24 -9.39 23.51
CA GLY A 236 -13.90 -9.97 23.48
C GLY A 236 -13.66 -10.90 22.29
N ILE A 237 -14.53 -10.89 21.29
CA ILE A 237 -14.42 -11.71 20.09
C ILE A 237 -13.78 -10.85 18.98
N GLU A 238 -12.76 -11.40 18.32
CA GLU A 238 -12.25 -10.79 17.09
C GLU A 238 -12.95 -11.40 15.87
N GLU A 239 -13.43 -10.55 14.97
CA GLU A 239 -14.07 -10.94 13.73
C GLU A 239 -13.05 -10.96 12.58
N PRO A 240 -13.03 -11.99 11.74
CA PRO A 240 -12.20 -12.00 10.54
C PRO A 240 -12.77 -11.02 9.50
N THR A 241 -11.90 -10.25 8.86
CA THR A 241 -12.30 -9.42 7.71
C THR A 241 -11.11 -9.17 6.78
N LEU A 242 -11.36 -8.50 5.66
CA LEU A 242 -10.33 -8.05 4.74
C LEU A 242 -10.08 -6.56 4.98
N LEU A 243 -9.09 -6.24 5.81
CA LEU A 243 -8.68 -4.86 6.11
C LEU A 243 -7.61 -4.35 5.14
N ASP A 244 -6.75 -5.26 4.69
CA ASP A 244 -5.60 -4.97 3.86
C ASP A 244 -5.96 -5.15 2.39
N HIS A 245 -5.65 -4.13 1.60
CA HIS A 245 -5.96 -4.12 0.19
C HIS A 245 -4.76 -3.79 -0.66
N VAL A 246 -4.78 -4.30 -1.90
CA VAL A 246 -3.90 -3.86 -2.98
C VAL A 246 -4.81 -3.50 -4.15
N ILE A 247 -4.78 -2.25 -4.55
CA ILE A 247 -5.62 -1.68 -5.61
C ILE A 247 -4.68 -1.10 -6.65
N ALA A 248 -4.84 -1.47 -7.92
CA ALA A 248 -3.94 -1.05 -8.98
C ALA A 248 -4.69 -0.63 -10.24
N THR A 249 -4.06 0.19 -11.08
CA THR A 249 -4.53 0.36 -12.46
C THR A 249 -4.48 -0.99 -13.20
N PRO A 250 -5.42 -1.27 -14.11
CA PRO A 250 -5.38 -2.48 -14.92
C PRO A 250 -4.04 -2.54 -15.69
N GLY A 251 -3.35 -3.67 -15.57
CA GLY A 251 -2.11 -3.95 -16.31
C GLY A 251 -2.37 -4.57 -17.68
#